data_AF-A0A933IW16-F1
#
_entry.id   AF-A0A933IW16-F1
#
_cell.length_a   1.000
_cell.length_b   1.000
_cell.length_c   1.000
_cell.angle_alpha   90.00
_cell.angle_beta   90.00
_cell.angle_gamma   90.00
#
_symmetry.space_group_name_H-M   'P 1'
#
loop_
_entity.id
_entity.type
_entity.pdbx_description
1 polymer ?
#
loop_
_entity_poly.entity_id
_entity_poly.type
_entity_poly.pdbx_seq_one_letter_code
_entity_poly.pdbx_strand_id
1 'polypeptide(L)'
;MSASDFYNSKSKIFLIACLVFIFAVALASFLPVEILYFTIIWFSAGIFFLILTILFWHYSKEAGIKPASLFLLPATILLFAVWRYGLSLPLDTPDKIWHYNNQQVIVSGYVVAEPDIRDTSRKLEIAVESIKQLPGRKIFGKILVTTDLYPEYKYGDRLEFECELKQPEEYKGFAYDRYLARYNIYSVCYYPRLKVISGKGGNYFYAKIFYFKAKLAGLIDSGLSEPESSLARPIVFGGQKGLEQAIRDDFQKVGLTHIMAVSGFNVSILAV
;
A
#
# COMPACT_ATOMS: atom_id res chain seq x y z
N MET A 1 21.58 38.94 14.58
CA MET A 1 20.54 38.10 15.22
C MET A 1 21.26 36.89 15.79
N SER A 2 21.41 36.82 17.12
CA SER A 2 22.33 35.86 17.75
C SER A 2 21.78 34.44 17.63
N ALA A 3 22.64 33.42 17.45
CA ALA A 3 22.21 32.02 17.40
C ALA A 3 21.40 31.61 18.64
N SER A 4 21.60 32.28 19.78
CA SER A 4 20.82 32.10 21.02
C SER A 4 19.35 32.53 20.93
N ASP A 5 19.01 33.55 20.14
CA ASP A 5 17.61 34.01 20.02
C ASP A 5 16.77 33.11 19.12
N PHE A 6 17.43 32.38 18.21
CA PHE A 6 16.78 31.44 17.32
C PHE A 6 16.27 30.20 18.06
N TYR A 7 16.98 29.75 19.09
CA TYR A 7 16.66 28.53 19.84
C TYR A 7 15.63 28.70 20.96
N ASN A 8 15.23 29.93 21.31
CA ASN A 8 14.25 30.17 22.38
C ASN A 8 12.77 30.09 21.95
N SER A 9 12.50 29.96 20.65
CA SER A 9 11.13 29.85 20.13
C SER A 9 10.66 28.40 20.06
N LYS A 10 9.65 28.05 20.86
CA LYS A 10 9.05 26.69 20.89
C LYS A 10 8.61 26.19 19.50
N SER A 11 8.10 27.09 18.65
CA SER A 11 7.66 26.75 17.29
C SER A 11 8.83 26.40 16.37
N LYS A 12 9.99 27.06 16.52
CA LYS A 12 11.19 26.74 15.74
C LYS A 12 11.80 25.40 16.15
N ILE A 13 11.81 25.10 17.45
CA ILE A 13 12.24 23.78 17.96
C ILE A 13 11.35 22.68 17.38
N PHE A 14 10.03 22.87 17.38
CA PHE A 14 9.09 21.92 16.78
C PHE A 14 9.32 21.72 15.28
N LEU A 15 9.51 22.80 14.52
CA LEU A 15 9.79 22.72 13.08
C LEU A 15 11.09 21.95 12.80
N ILE A 16 12.16 22.22 13.56
CA ILE A 16 13.44 21.50 13.43
C ILE A 16 13.25 20.02 13.77
N ALA A 17 12.49 19.69 14.82
CA ALA A 17 12.19 18.31 15.17
C ALA A 17 11.45 17.57 14.03
N CYS A 18 10.49 18.22 13.39
CA CYS A 18 9.80 17.65 12.21
C CYS A 18 10.76 17.46 11.02
N LEU A 19 11.62 18.43 10.72
CA LEU A 19 12.59 18.32 9.64
C LEU A 19 13.61 17.20 9.90
N VAL A 20 14.13 17.11 11.12
CA VAL A 20 15.03 16.02 11.53
C VAL A 20 14.33 14.68 11.46
N PHE A 21 13.06 14.58 11.87
CA PHE A 21 12.29 13.35 11.74
C PHE A 21 12.12 12.90 10.30
N ILE A 22 11.72 13.82 9.40
CA ILE A 22 11.59 13.52 7.96
C ILE A 22 12.93 13.10 7.37
N PHE A 23 14.01 13.83 7.71
CA PHE A 23 15.36 13.49 7.25
C PHE A 23 15.82 12.13 7.78
N ALA A 24 15.52 11.81 9.04
CA ALA A 24 15.85 10.52 9.65
C ALA A 24 15.10 9.37 8.99
N VAL A 25 13.80 9.53 8.69
CA VAL A 25 13.03 8.53 7.93
C VAL A 25 13.59 8.35 6.52
N ALA A 26 13.97 9.44 5.86
CA ALA A 26 14.61 9.37 4.54
C ALA A 26 15.95 8.62 4.62
N LEU A 27 16.80 8.92 5.60
CA LEU A 27 18.06 8.23 5.82
C LEU A 27 17.85 6.74 6.13
N ALA A 28 16.86 6.42 6.97
CA ALA A 28 16.50 5.05 7.32
C ALA A 28 16.09 4.22 6.09
N SER A 29 15.49 4.85 5.07
CA SER A 29 15.10 4.17 3.83
C SER A 29 16.28 3.69 2.98
N PHE A 30 17.49 4.22 3.21
CA PHE A 30 18.72 3.78 2.55
C PHE A 30 19.50 2.74 3.35
N LEU A 31 19.10 2.45 4.60
CA LEU A 31 19.79 1.47 5.42
C LEU A 31 19.39 0.03 5.02
N PRO A 32 20.32 -0.93 5.09
CA PRO A 32 20.01 -2.34 4.89
C PRO A 32 18.90 -2.82 5.82
N VAL A 33 17.95 -3.58 5.27
CA VAL A 33 16.77 -4.10 5.99
C VAL A 33 17.18 -4.96 7.20
N GLU A 34 18.29 -5.69 7.09
CA GLU A 34 18.89 -6.50 8.15
C GLU A 34 19.18 -5.70 9.43
N ILE A 35 19.66 -4.46 9.28
CA ILE A 35 19.98 -3.58 10.41
C ILE A 35 18.69 -3.02 11.05
N LEU A 36 17.65 -2.84 10.24
CA LEU A 36 16.36 -2.29 10.68
C LEU A 36 15.52 -3.30 11.47
N TYR A 37 15.75 -4.61 11.29
CA TYR A 37 15.07 -5.65 12.06
C TYR A 37 15.46 -5.70 13.54
N PHE A 38 16.59 -5.12 13.94
CA PHE A 38 17.00 -4.98 15.36
C PHE A 38 16.18 -3.92 16.11
N THR A 39 14.86 -3.97 16.00
CA THR A 39 13.91 -3.00 16.56
C THR A 39 14.09 -2.79 18.07
N ILE A 40 14.40 -3.86 18.82
CA ILE A 40 14.65 -3.80 20.27
C ILE A 40 15.89 -2.97 20.59
N ILE A 41 16.95 -3.05 19.78
CA ILE A 41 18.20 -2.31 19.96
C ILE A 41 17.97 -0.82 19.67
N TRP A 42 17.26 -0.50 18.58
CA TRP A 42 16.92 0.89 18.25
C TRP A 42 16.01 1.52 19.31
N PHE A 43 15.06 0.77 19.85
CA PHE A 43 14.18 1.22 20.93
C PHE A 43 14.95 1.46 22.24
N SER A 44 15.80 0.51 22.65
CA SER A 44 16.60 0.64 23.88
C SER A 44 17.62 1.79 23.78
N ALA A 45 18.25 1.96 22.61
CA ALA A 45 19.11 3.10 22.33
C ALA A 45 18.32 4.42 22.37
N GLY A 46 17.13 4.47 21.77
CA GLY A 46 16.25 5.64 21.81
C GLY A 46 15.89 6.05 23.25
N ILE A 47 15.53 5.09 24.10
CA ILE A 47 15.25 5.32 25.53
C ILE A 47 16.51 5.81 26.27
N PHE A 48 17.66 5.19 26.04
CA PHE A 48 18.91 5.57 26.68
C PHE A 48 19.28 7.03 26.36
N PHE A 49 19.21 7.42 25.09
CA PHE A 49 19.45 8.81 24.68
C PHE A 49 18.38 9.78 25.21
N LEU A 50 17.13 9.34 25.35
CA LEU A 50 16.07 10.15 25.95
C LEU A 50 16.36 10.43 27.43
N ILE A 51 16.77 9.41 28.18
CA ILE A 51 17.19 9.54 29.59
C ILE A 51 18.39 10.48 29.71
N LEU A 52 19.41 10.33 28.85
CA LEU A 52 20.56 11.24 28.81
C LEU A 52 20.15 12.68 28.50
N THR A 53 19.21 12.89 27.58
CA THR A 53 18.71 14.22 27.23
C THR A 53 18.01 14.87 28.43
N ILE A 54 17.22 14.11 29.20
CA ILE A 54 16.52 14.58 30.41
C ILE A 54 17.52 14.90 31.54
N LEU A 55 18.46 14.00 31.82
CA LEU A 55 19.48 14.20 32.85
C LEU A 55 20.36 15.41 32.54
N PHE A 56 20.80 15.55 31.28
CA PHE A 56 21.60 16.68 30.86
C PHE A 56 20.81 18.00 30.87
N TRP A 57 19.51 17.96 30.55
CA TRP A 57 18.63 19.14 30.70
C TRP A 57 18.58 19.59 32.17
N HIS A 58 18.38 18.65 33.09
CA HIS A 58 18.28 18.96 34.52
C HIS A 58 19.60 19.55 35.05
N TYR A 59 20.73 18.92 34.74
CA TYR A 59 22.07 19.38 35.13
C TYR A 59 22.45 20.73 34.50
N SER A 60 22.13 20.95 33.22
CA SER A 60 22.43 22.20 32.51
C SER A 60 21.62 23.38 33.03
N LYS A 61 20.41 23.13 33.55
CA LYS A 61 19.56 24.16 34.19
C LYS A 61 20.18 24.65 35.51
N GLU A 62 20.89 23.78 36.22
CA GLU A 62 21.61 24.11 37.47
C GLU A 62 22.97 24.76 37.19
N ALA A 63 23.67 24.36 36.12
CA ALA A 63 25.04 24.82 35.82
C ALA A 63 25.15 26.10 34.95
N GLY A 64 24.04 26.65 34.43
CA GLY A 64 24.05 27.87 33.61
C GLY A 64 24.73 27.77 32.25
N ILE A 65 25.09 26.56 31.82
CA ILE A 65 25.70 26.27 30.51
C ILE A 65 24.59 26.20 29.47
N LYS A 66 24.83 26.68 28.23
CA LYS A 66 23.86 26.52 27.13
C LYS A 66 23.55 25.03 26.94
N PRO A 67 22.28 24.62 26.84
CA PRO A 67 21.92 23.23 26.96
C PRO A 67 22.47 22.40 25.80
N ALA A 68 23.52 21.61 26.05
CA ALA A 68 23.95 20.56 25.11
C ALA A 68 22.86 19.49 24.89
N SER A 69 21.77 19.51 25.68
CA SER A 69 20.54 18.74 25.40
C SER A 69 19.89 19.09 24.05
N LEU A 70 20.21 20.26 23.48
CA LEU A 70 19.81 20.65 22.14
C LEU A 70 20.48 19.82 21.03
N PHE A 71 21.69 19.29 21.27
CA PHE A 71 22.37 18.37 20.35
C PHE A 71 21.92 16.91 20.53
N LEU A 72 21.45 16.53 21.72
CA LEU A 72 20.97 15.18 22.01
C LEU A 72 19.53 14.93 21.54
N LEU A 73 18.71 15.99 21.45
CA LEU A 73 17.32 15.91 20.99
C LEU A 73 17.18 15.43 19.52
N PRO A 74 17.99 15.90 18.54
CA PRO A 74 17.99 15.34 17.19
C PRO A 74 18.38 13.85 17.16
N ALA A 75 19.33 13.43 18.00
CA ALA A 75 19.79 12.04 18.06
C ALA A 75 18.69 11.09 18.59
N THR A 76 17.93 11.50 19.61
CA THR A 76 16.78 10.72 20.08
C THR A 76 15.71 10.59 19.00
N ILE A 77 15.38 11.69 18.30
CA ILE A 77 14.41 11.68 17.19
C ILE A 77 14.86 10.73 16.08
N LEU A 78 16.15 10.72 15.74
CA LEU A 78 16.69 9.82 14.72
C LEU A 78 16.51 8.35 15.12
N LEU A 79 16.86 7.98 16.36
CA LEU A 79 16.73 6.61 16.85
C LEU A 79 15.27 6.14 16.88
N PHE A 80 14.34 7.01 17.33
CA PHE A 80 12.91 6.69 17.31
C PHE A 80 12.34 6.64 15.89
N ALA A 81 12.83 7.46 14.96
CA ALA A 81 12.44 7.41 13.54
C ALA A 81 12.88 6.10 12.89
N VAL A 82 14.13 5.66 13.12
CA VAL A 82 14.66 4.38 12.62
C VAL A 82 13.88 3.21 13.23
N TRP A 83 13.59 3.24 14.54
CA TRP A 83 12.74 2.23 15.18
C TRP A 83 11.34 2.18 14.56
N ARG A 84 10.69 3.34 14.37
CA ARG A 84 9.35 3.44 13.80
C ARG A 84 9.31 2.95 12.34
N TYR A 85 10.38 3.20 11.59
CA TYR A 85 10.57 2.69 10.24
C TYR A 85 10.77 1.17 10.25
N GLY A 86 11.60 0.65 11.15
CA GLY A 86 11.80 -0.80 11.36
C GLY A 86 10.48 -1.53 11.67
N LEU A 87 9.63 -0.97 12.52
CA LEU A 87 8.29 -1.52 12.80
C LEU A 87 7.33 -1.47 11.62
N SER A 88 7.57 -0.61 10.64
CA SER A 88 6.74 -0.54 9.43
C SER A 88 7.13 -1.55 8.37
N LEU A 89 8.32 -2.16 8.48
CA LEU A 89 8.76 -3.20 7.57
C LEU A 89 7.99 -4.50 7.82
N PRO A 90 7.60 -5.22 6.76
CA PRO A 90 6.95 -6.52 6.90
C PRO A 90 7.92 -7.52 7.53
N LEU A 91 7.60 -8.01 8.73
CA LEU A 91 8.35 -9.11 9.34
C LEU A 91 8.12 -10.39 8.52
N ASP A 92 9.21 -11.05 8.14
CA ASP A 92 9.14 -12.37 7.52
C ASP A 92 8.95 -13.43 8.61
N THR A 93 7.69 -13.77 8.89
CA THR A 93 7.33 -14.86 9.80
C THR A 93 6.63 -15.98 9.03
N PRO A 94 6.70 -17.25 9.48
CA PRO A 94 6.04 -18.35 8.78
C PRO A 94 4.50 -18.26 8.77
N ASP A 95 3.91 -17.30 9.49
CA ASP A 95 2.48 -17.00 9.41
C ASP A 95 2.14 -16.04 8.26
N LYS A 96 3.14 -15.59 7.49
CA LYS A 96 3.00 -14.65 6.39
C LYS A 96 3.20 -15.34 5.06
N ILE A 97 2.42 -14.92 4.06
CA ILE A 97 2.47 -15.54 2.73
C ILE A 97 3.81 -15.33 2.02
N TRP A 98 4.47 -14.18 2.22
CA TRP A 98 5.72 -13.85 1.53
C TRP A 98 6.91 -14.67 2.02
N HIS A 99 6.79 -15.34 3.17
CA HIS A 99 7.77 -16.33 3.63
C HIS A 99 7.90 -17.52 2.66
N TYR A 100 6.82 -17.80 1.92
CA TYR A 100 6.74 -18.89 0.94
C TYR A 100 7.02 -18.40 -0.49
N ASN A 101 7.61 -17.22 -0.65
CA ASN A 101 8.08 -16.76 -1.97
C ASN A 101 9.15 -17.72 -2.51
N ASN A 102 9.16 -17.91 -3.83
CA ASN A 102 9.95 -18.87 -4.60
C ASN A 102 9.63 -20.36 -4.30
N GLN A 103 8.45 -20.63 -3.74
CA GLN A 103 7.95 -21.99 -3.50
C GLN A 103 6.62 -22.22 -4.20
N GLN A 104 6.39 -23.46 -4.63
CA GLN A 104 5.13 -23.90 -5.19
C GLN A 104 4.18 -24.31 -4.06
N VAL A 105 3.10 -23.54 -3.90
CA VAL A 105 2.12 -23.71 -2.82
C VAL A 105 0.69 -23.78 -3.35
N ILE A 106 -0.17 -24.51 -2.64
CA ILE A 106 -1.61 -24.55 -2.93
C ILE A 106 -2.28 -23.64 -1.91
N VAL A 107 -2.79 -22.51 -2.39
CA VAL A 107 -3.33 -21.43 -1.57
C VAL A 107 -4.85 -21.44 -1.68
N SER A 108 -5.52 -21.25 -0.55
CA SER A 108 -6.94 -20.92 -0.49
C SER A 108 -7.13 -19.52 0.10
N GLY A 109 -8.00 -18.73 -0.51
CA GLY A 109 -8.24 -17.35 -0.09
C GLY A 109 -9.47 -16.72 -0.73
N TYR A 110 -9.72 -15.45 -0.40
CA TYR A 110 -10.88 -14.70 -0.89
C TYR A 110 -10.45 -13.49 -1.72
N VAL A 111 -11.20 -13.18 -2.76
CA VAL A 111 -11.02 -11.95 -3.54
C VAL A 111 -11.45 -10.75 -2.70
N VAL A 112 -10.50 -9.86 -2.36
CA VAL A 112 -10.71 -8.73 -1.43
C VAL A 112 -10.80 -7.36 -2.09
N ALA A 113 -10.65 -7.29 -3.41
CA ALA A 113 -10.82 -6.07 -4.19
C ALA A 113 -11.57 -6.37 -5.49
N GLU A 114 -12.09 -5.32 -6.13
CA GLU A 114 -12.65 -5.44 -7.47
C GLU A 114 -11.53 -5.86 -8.46
N PRO A 115 -11.75 -6.90 -9.29
CA PRO A 115 -10.78 -7.33 -10.28
C PRO A 115 -10.31 -6.19 -11.19
N ASP A 116 -8.99 -6.07 -11.36
CA ASP A 116 -8.40 -5.15 -12.33
C ASP A 116 -8.33 -5.83 -13.71
N ILE A 117 -9.32 -5.55 -14.55
CA ILE A 117 -9.40 -6.06 -15.91
C ILE A 117 -8.56 -5.18 -16.84
N ARG A 118 -7.60 -5.81 -17.54
CA ARG A 118 -6.78 -5.22 -18.61
C ARG A 118 -7.15 -5.86 -19.95
N ASP A 119 -6.54 -5.39 -21.03
CA ASP A 119 -6.86 -5.85 -22.38
C ASP A 119 -6.71 -7.37 -22.58
N THR A 120 -5.71 -7.99 -21.96
CA THR A 120 -5.40 -9.43 -22.12
C THR A 120 -5.38 -10.23 -20.82
N SER A 121 -5.42 -9.55 -19.68
CA SER A 121 -5.19 -10.19 -18.38
C SER A 121 -6.07 -9.55 -17.32
N ARG A 122 -6.38 -10.30 -16.29
CA ARG A 122 -7.06 -9.84 -15.08
C ARG A 122 -6.12 -9.95 -13.90
N LYS A 123 -6.07 -8.92 -13.06
CA LYS A 123 -5.38 -8.97 -11.78
C LYS A 123 -6.40 -9.06 -10.64
N LEU A 124 -6.19 -10.02 -9.76
CA LEU A 124 -7.01 -10.30 -8.59
C LEU A 124 -6.17 -10.07 -7.33
N GLU A 125 -6.71 -9.30 -6.39
CA GLU A 125 -6.16 -9.25 -5.03
C GLU A 125 -6.84 -10.32 -4.18
N ILE A 126 -6.07 -11.32 -3.76
CA ILE A 126 -6.56 -12.42 -2.96
C ILE A 126 -5.94 -12.34 -1.56
N ALA A 127 -6.79 -12.26 -0.53
CA ALA A 127 -6.34 -12.43 0.84
C ALA A 127 -6.26 -13.93 1.18
N VAL A 128 -5.09 -14.35 1.64
CA VAL A 128 -4.82 -15.74 1.98
C VAL A 128 -5.55 -16.11 3.27
N GLU A 129 -6.12 -17.31 3.28
CA GLU A 129 -6.73 -17.94 4.46
C GLU A 129 -5.85 -19.09 4.97
N SER A 130 -5.41 -19.96 4.05
CA SER A 130 -4.61 -21.14 4.37
C SER A 130 -3.77 -21.62 3.18
N ILE A 131 -2.73 -22.38 3.50
CA ILE A 131 -1.94 -23.16 2.54
C ILE A 131 -2.17 -24.64 2.83
N LYS A 132 -2.51 -25.42 1.79
CA LYS A 132 -2.89 -26.84 1.93
C LYS A 132 -1.75 -27.69 2.49
N GLN A 133 -0.50 -27.36 2.15
CA GLN A 133 0.70 -28.00 2.66
C GLN A 133 0.90 -27.83 4.19
N LEU A 134 0.22 -26.86 4.81
CA LEU A 134 0.38 -26.50 6.23
C LEU A 134 -0.98 -26.55 6.94
N PRO A 135 -1.53 -27.76 7.17
CA PRO A 135 -2.83 -27.91 7.80
C PRO A 135 -2.86 -27.31 9.21
N GLY A 136 -3.89 -26.54 9.52
CA GLY A 136 -4.13 -25.95 10.85
C GLY A 136 -3.43 -24.61 11.12
N ARG A 137 -2.56 -24.15 10.23
CA ARG A 137 -1.90 -22.83 10.37
C ARG A 137 -2.65 -21.77 9.57
N LYS A 138 -3.08 -20.70 10.24
CA LYS A 138 -3.65 -19.53 9.56
C LYS A 138 -2.54 -18.70 8.97
N ILE A 139 -2.63 -18.41 7.69
CA ILE A 139 -1.62 -17.63 6.96
C ILE A 139 -2.23 -16.30 6.58
N PHE A 140 -1.47 -15.23 6.80
CA PHE A 140 -1.89 -13.87 6.59
C PHE A 140 -1.12 -13.24 5.45
N GLY A 141 -1.82 -12.43 4.66
CA GLY A 141 -1.22 -11.63 3.61
C GLY A 141 -2.08 -11.59 2.37
N LYS A 142 -1.67 -10.77 1.43
CA LYS A 142 -2.33 -10.64 0.13
C LYS A 142 -1.39 -11.10 -0.97
N ILE A 143 -1.97 -11.78 -1.96
CA ILE A 143 -1.31 -12.15 -3.20
C ILE A 143 -1.98 -11.39 -4.33
N LEU A 144 -1.17 -10.83 -5.23
CA LEU A 144 -1.67 -10.34 -6.51
C LEU A 144 -1.57 -11.47 -7.54
N VAL A 145 -2.72 -11.99 -7.96
CA VAL A 145 -2.82 -13.05 -8.97
C VAL A 145 -3.14 -12.44 -10.32
N THR A 146 -2.28 -12.66 -11.32
CA THR A 146 -2.57 -12.35 -12.72
C THR A 146 -3.14 -13.60 -13.38
N THR A 147 -4.27 -13.51 -14.08
CA THR A 147 -4.94 -14.63 -14.74
C THR A 147 -5.58 -14.17 -16.05
N ASP A 148 -6.16 -15.10 -16.80
CA ASP A 148 -6.85 -14.82 -18.06
C ASP A 148 -8.16 -14.04 -17.83
N LEU A 149 -8.73 -13.51 -18.91
CA LEU A 149 -10.01 -12.78 -18.82
C LEU A 149 -11.16 -13.66 -18.36
N TYR A 150 -11.11 -14.95 -18.69
CA TYR A 150 -12.13 -15.94 -18.37
C TYR A 150 -11.52 -17.17 -17.69
N PRO A 151 -12.25 -17.80 -16.74
CA PRO A 151 -13.59 -17.43 -16.27
C PRO A 151 -13.60 -16.17 -15.39
N GLU A 152 -14.76 -15.56 -15.22
CA GLU A 152 -14.88 -14.33 -14.42
C GLU A 152 -14.92 -14.63 -12.91
N TYR A 153 -14.18 -13.84 -12.15
CA TYR A 153 -14.18 -13.86 -10.68
C TYR A 153 -14.69 -12.54 -10.13
N LYS A 154 -15.38 -12.57 -9.00
CA LYS A 154 -16.01 -11.41 -8.34
C LYS A 154 -15.47 -11.23 -6.93
N TYR A 155 -15.68 -10.02 -6.41
CA TYR A 155 -15.39 -9.71 -5.01
C TYR A 155 -16.09 -10.69 -4.08
N GLY A 156 -15.35 -11.23 -3.11
CA GLY A 156 -15.84 -12.18 -2.13
C GLY A 156 -15.81 -13.64 -2.58
N ASP A 157 -15.48 -13.95 -3.84
CA ASP A 157 -15.32 -15.33 -4.27
C ASP A 157 -14.14 -15.99 -3.53
N ARG A 158 -14.35 -17.23 -3.08
CA ARG A 158 -13.30 -18.05 -2.47
C ARG A 158 -12.65 -18.91 -3.54
N LEU A 159 -11.33 -18.76 -3.67
CA LEU A 159 -10.53 -19.40 -4.72
C LEU A 159 -9.47 -20.30 -4.10
N GLU A 160 -9.32 -21.50 -4.66
CA GLU A 160 -8.20 -22.41 -4.42
C GLU A 160 -7.36 -22.48 -5.69
N PHE A 161 -6.04 -22.33 -5.57
CA PHE A 161 -5.15 -22.39 -6.71
C PHE A 161 -3.75 -22.83 -6.32
N GLU A 162 -3.08 -23.48 -7.27
CA GLU A 162 -1.68 -23.83 -7.17
C GLU A 162 -0.83 -22.78 -7.88
N CYS A 163 0.18 -22.26 -7.20
CA CYS A 163 1.08 -21.27 -7.77
C CYS A 163 2.47 -21.31 -7.18
N GLU A 164 3.46 -21.02 -8.02
CA GLU A 164 4.78 -20.59 -7.59
C GLU A 164 4.69 -19.11 -7.17
N LEU A 165 4.74 -18.86 -5.86
CA LEU A 165 4.75 -17.49 -5.36
C LEU A 165 6.06 -16.83 -5.74
N LYS A 166 6.01 -15.60 -6.24
CA LYS A 166 7.22 -14.83 -6.56
C LYS A 166 7.22 -13.53 -5.77
N GLN A 167 8.42 -13.09 -5.41
CA GLN A 167 8.58 -11.75 -4.88
C GLN A 167 8.38 -10.72 -6.00
N PRO A 168 7.63 -9.64 -5.80
CA PRO A 168 7.56 -8.55 -6.76
C PRO A 168 8.94 -7.95 -7.04
N GLU A 169 9.25 -7.74 -8.31
CA GLU A 169 10.49 -7.09 -8.76
C GLU A 169 10.19 -5.74 -9.43
N GLU A 170 11.21 -4.90 -9.55
CA GLU A 170 11.13 -3.67 -10.33
C GLU A 170 10.83 -3.97 -11.80
N TYR A 171 9.98 -3.15 -12.43
CA TYR A 171 9.57 -3.36 -13.81
C TYR A 171 9.85 -2.12 -14.64
N LYS A 172 10.75 -2.22 -15.63
CA LYS A 172 11.08 -1.14 -16.60
C LYS A 172 11.39 0.20 -15.93
N GLY A 173 12.19 0.21 -14.86
CA GLY A 173 12.57 1.42 -14.12
C GLY A 173 11.48 1.96 -13.18
N PHE A 174 10.35 1.26 -13.04
CA PHE A 174 9.34 1.53 -12.03
C PHE A 174 9.50 0.57 -10.85
N ALA A 175 9.57 1.11 -9.64
CA ALA A 175 9.64 0.36 -8.38
C ALA A 175 8.27 -0.30 -8.06
N TYR A 176 7.92 -1.31 -8.84
CA TYR A 176 6.64 -2.02 -8.77
C TYR A 176 6.48 -2.79 -7.46
N ASP A 177 7.59 -3.32 -6.95
CA ASP A 177 7.73 -3.91 -5.61
C ASP A 177 7.27 -2.96 -4.50
N ARG A 178 7.78 -1.72 -4.49
CA ARG A 178 7.43 -0.68 -3.51
C ARG A 178 5.99 -0.21 -3.68
N TYR A 179 5.52 -0.13 -4.92
CA TYR A 179 4.12 0.18 -5.23
C TYR A 179 3.17 -0.86 -4.62
N LEU A 180 3.45 -2.15 -4.79
CA LEU A 180 2.64 -3.23 -4.22
C LEU A 180 2.75 -3.32 -2.68
N ALA A 181 3.93 -3.04 -2.12
CA ALA A 181 4.14 -2.99 -0.68
C ALA A 181 3.20 -2.00 0.02
N ARG A 182 2.89 -0.85 -0.62
CA ARG A 182 1.89 0.12 -0.12
C ARG A 182 0.50 -0.50 0.09
N TYR A 183 0.14 -1.50 -0.70
CA TYR A 183 -1.13 -2.22 -0.61
C TYR A 183 -1.05 -3.48 0.28
N ASN A 184 0.08 -3.70 0.97
CA ASN A 184 0.41 -4.90 1.73
C ASN A 184 0.44 -6.18 0.87
N ILE A 185 0.89 -6.04 -0.38
CA ILE A 185 1.08 -7.14 -1.31
C ILE A 185 2.58 -7.37 -1.48
N TYR A 186 3.06 -8.51 -1.02
CA TYR A 186 4.48 -8.89 -1.03
C TYR A 186 4.74 -10.19 -1.82
N SER A 187 3.69 -10.74 -2.42
CA SER A 187 3.74 -11.96 -3.23
C SER A 187 2.88 -11.76 -4.48
N VAL A 188 3.43 -12.15 -5.62
CA VAL A 188 2.74 -12.18 -6.91
C VAL A 188 2.66 -13.60 -7.43
N CYS A 189 1.64 -13.87 -8.22
CA CYS A 189 1.40 -15.15 -8.86
C CYS A 189 0.90 -14.91 -10.29
N TYR A 190 1.43 -15.66 -11.25
CA TYR A 190 1.15 -15.47 -12.67
C TYR A 190 0.50 -16.71 -13.27
N TYR A 191 -0.66 -16.51 -13.89
CA TYR A 191 -1.47 -17.50 -14.61
C TYR A 191 -1.67 -18.84 -13.88
N PRO A 192 -2.09 -18.85 -12.59
CA PRO A 192 -2.42 -20.10 -11.94
C PRO A 192 -3.75 -20.65 -12.44
N ARG A 193 -3.96 -21.95 -12.28
CA ARG A 193 -5.27 -22.57 -12.45
C ARG A 193 -6.13 -22.29 -11.21
N LEU A 194 -7.07 -21.37 -11.36
CA LEU A 194 -7.99 -20.93 -10.31
C LEU A 194 -9.25 -21.80 -10.26
N LYS A 195 -9.55 -22.36 -9.09
CA LYS A 195 -10.78 -23.11 -8.82
C LYS A 195 -11.64 -22.38 -7.82
N VAL A 196 -12.89 -22.09 -8.16
CA VAL A 196 -13.86 -21.53 -7.22
C VAL A 196 -14.31 -22.63 -6.26
N ILE A 197 -14.22 -22.37 -4.96
CA ILE A 197 -14.67 -23.27 -3.90
C ILE A 197 -15.83 -22.65 -3.11
N SER A 198 -16.55 -23.46 -2.35
CA SER A 198 -17.69 -22.98 -1.56
C SER A 198 -17.26 -22.04 -0.44
N GLY A 199 -18.02 -20.96 -0.30
CA GLY A 199 -17.78 -19.89 0.65
C GLY A 199 -17.75 -18.54 -0.03
N LYS A 200 -18.41 -17.54 0.57
CA LYS A 200 -18.25 -16.15 0.19
C LYS A 200 -17.59 -15.41 1.34
N GLY A 201 -16.46 -14.78 1.03
CA GLY A 201 -15.77 -13.89 1.93
C GLY A 201 -16.06 -12.43 1.61
N GLY A 202 -15.27 -11.55 2.21
CA GLY A 202 -15.42 -10.11 2.03
C GLY A 202 -16.56 -9.52 2.88
N ASN A 203 -16.67 -8.20 2.83
CA ASN A 203 -17.65 -7.46 3.59
C ASN A 203 -18.95 -7.33 2.78
N TYR A 204 -20.07 -7.73 3.40
CA TYR A 204 -21.40 -7.70 2.80
C TYR A 204 -21.80 -6.32 2.23
N PHE A 205 -21.40 -5.23 2.90
CA PHE A 205 -21.66 -3.87 2.42
C PHE A 205 -20.95 -3.59 1.09
N TYR A 206 -19.66 -3.93 1.00
CA TYR A 206 -18.89 -3.78 -0.23
C TYR A 206 -19.42 -4.70 -1.34
N ALA A 207 -19.82 -5.93 -1.01
CA ALA A 207 -20.43 -6.82 -1.98
C ALA A 207 -21.71 -6.22 -2.61
N LYS A 208 -22.56 -5.56 -1.81
CA LYS A 208 -23.73 -4.84 -2.32
C LYS A 208 -23.36 -3.65 -3.21
N ILE A 209 -22.36 -2.86 -2.81
CA ILE A 209 -21.88 -1.71 -3.59
C ILE A 209 -21.38 -2.18 -4.95
N PHE A 210 -20.53 -3.22 -4.99
CA PHE A 210 -20.02 -3.77 -6.24
C PHE A 210 -21.11 -4.40 -7.10
N TYR A 211 -22.09 -5.07 -6.48
CA TYR A 211 -23.25 -5.58 -7.21
C TYR A 211 -24.08 -4.47 -7.85
N PHE A 212 -24.34 -3.38 -7.12
CA PHE A 212 -25.07 -2.22 -7.64
C PHE A 212 -24.29 -1.54 -8.76
N LYS A 213 -22.98 -1.31 -8.58
CA LYS A 213 -22.08 -0.78 -9.61
C LYS A 213 -22.11 -1.64 -10.87
N ALA A 214 -22.00 -2.96 -10.74
CA ALA A 214 -22.03 -3.88 -11.88
C ALA A 214 -23.38 -3.86 -12.61
N LYS A 215 -24.50 -3.73 -11.87
CA LYS A 215 -25.83 -3.60 -12.47
C LYS A 215 -25.97 -2.30 -13.25
N LEU A 216 -25.51 -1.18 -12.70
CA LEU A 216 -25.54 0.10 -13.42
C LEU A 216 -24.62 0.08 -14.65
N ALA A 217 -23.42 -0.51 -14.55
CA ALA A 217 -22.54 -0.68 -15.69
C ALA A 217 -23.22 -1.48 -16.81
N GLY A 218 -23.90 -2.58 -16.49
CA GLY A 218 -24.66 -3.36 -17.48
C GLY A 218 -25.87 -2.61 -18.08
N LEU A 219 -26.43 -1.63 -17.39
CA LEU A 219 -27.46 -0.75 -17.96
C LEU A 219 -26.88 0.24 -18.98
N ILE A 220 -25.66 0.74 -18.73
CA ILE A 220 -24.95 1.59 -19.70
C ILE A 220 -24.62 0.76 -20.95
N ASP A 221 -24.11 -0.46 -20.77
CA ASP A 221 -23.72 -1.34 -21.88
C ASP A 221 -24.89 -1.76 -22.77
N SER A 222 -26.07 -1.91 -22.18
CA SER A 222 -27.27 -2.29 -22.93
C SER A 222 -28.04 -1.10 -23.47
N GLY A 223 -27.86 0.10 -22.89
CA GLY A 223 -28.54 1.32 -23.29
C GLY A 223 -27.80 2.17 -24.32
N LEU A 224 -26.48 1.99 -24.48
CA LEU A 224 -25.65 2.74 -25.41
C LEU A 224 -24.88 1.79 -26.34
N SER A 225 -24.72 2.18 -27.61
CA SER A 225 -23.80 1.52 -28.54
C SER A 225 -22.34 1.80 -28.16
N GLU A 226 -21.42 1.00 -28.70
CA GLU A 226 -20.02 1.41 -28.78
C GLU A 226 -19.86 2.45 -29.88
N PRO A 227 -19.07 3.52 -29.68
CA PRO A 227 -18.12 3.77 -28.58
C PRO A 227 -18.69 4.54 -27.36
N GLU A 228 -19.97 4.95 -27.39
CA GLU A 228 -20.56 5.81 -26.35
C GLU A 228 -20.58 5.15 -24.97
N SER A 229 -20.86 3.84 -24.92
CA SER A 229 -20.83 3.03 -23.70
C SER A 229 -19.44 3.04 -23.03
N SER A 230 -18.39 2.81 -23.83
CA SER A 230 -16.99 2.83 -23.36
C SER A 230 -16.56 4.19 -22.83
N LEU A 231 -17.14 5.29 -23.32
CA LEU A 231 -16.88 6.65 -22.82
C LEU A 231 -17.70 6.98 -21.56
N ALA A 232 -18.98 6.57 -21.51
CA ALA A 232 -19.88 6.87 -20.41
C ALA A 232 -19.46 6.19 -19.09
N ARG A 233 -18.91 4.97 -19.17
CA ARG A 233 -18.45 4.20 -18.00
C ARG A 233 -17.39 4.94 -17.15
N PRO A 234 -16.26 5.41 -17.70
CA PRO A 234 -15.30 6.25 -16.97
C PRO A 234 -15.90 7.53 -16.37
N ILE A 235 -16.85 8.16 -17.06
CA ILE A 235 -17.49 9.40 -16.59
C ILE A 235 -18.36 9.11 -15.35
N VAL A 236 -19.11 8.01 -15.34
CA VAL A 236 -20.02 7.69 -14.23
C VAL A 236 -19.28 7.04 -13.07
N PHE A 237 -18.43 6.05 -13.32
CA PHE A 237 -17.81 5.22 -12.28
C PHE A 237 -16.36 5.55 -11.99
N GLY A 238 -15.73 6.39 -12.81
CA GLY A 238 -14.29 6.62 -12.76
C GLY A 238 -13.48 5.45 -13.30
N GLY A 239 -12.24 5.77 -13.68
CA GLY A 239 -11.27 4.79 -14.18
C GLY A 239 -11.27 4.68 -15.70
N GLN A 240 -10.09 4.55 -16.28
CA GLN A 240 -9.86 4.56 -17.73
C GLN A 240 -9.92 3.17 -18.38
N LYS A 241 -10.38 2.15 -17.64
CA LYS A 241 -10.26 0.75 -18.03
C LYS A 241 -11.27 0.44 -19.14
N GLY A 242 -10.78 -0.10 -20.27
CA GLY A 242 -11.60 -0.52 -21.41
C GLY A 242 -11.88 0.54 -22.48
N LEU A 243 -11.43 1.80 -22.31
CA LEU A 243 -11.57 2.80 -23.36
C LEU A 243 -10.65 2.47 -24.55
N GLU A 244 -11.06 2.73 -25.79
CA GLU A 244 -10.22 2.51 -26.97
C GLU A 244 -9.09 3.55 -27.05
N GLN A 245 -7.94 3.18 -27.61
CA GLN A 245 -6.79 4.09 -27.72
C GLN A 245 -7.09 5.31 -28.59
N ALA A 246 -7.86 5.14 -29.67
CA ALA A 246 -8.26 6.24 -30.54
C ALA A 246 -9.02 7.34 -29.78
N ILE A 247 -9.94 6.95 -28.90
CA ILE A 247 -10.70 7.89 -28.07
C ILE A 247 -9.78 8.61 -27.08
N ARG A 248 -8.82 7.89 -26.48
CA ARG A 248 -7.82 8.50 -25.61
C ARG A 248 -7.00 9.57 -26.34
N ASP A 249 -6.55 9.26 -27.54
CA ASP A 249 -5.71 10.15 -28.34
C ASP A 249 -6.49 11.41 -28.77
N ASP A 250 -7.76 11.26 -29.13
CA ASP A 250 -8.61 12.40 -29.51
C ASP A 250 -8.87 13.35 -28.32
N PHE A 251 -9.19 12.81 -27.14
CA PHE A 251 -9.34 13.63 -25.93
C PHE A 251 -8.02 14.29 -25.49
N GLN A 252 -6.87 13.65 -25.73
CA GLN A 252 -5.56 14.26 -25.50
C GLN A 252 -5.30 15.43 -26.45
N LYS A 253 -5.61 15.29 -27.74
CA LYS A 253 -5.43 16.36 -28.75
C LYS A 253 -6.22 17.63 -28.40
N VAL A 254 -7.43 17.47 -27.84
CA VAL A 254 -8.30 18.61 -27.46
C VAL A 254 -8.15 19.05 -26.00
N GLY A 255 -7.23 18.47 -25.23
CA GLY A 255 -6.97 18.86 -23.84
C GLY A 255 -8.04 18.42 -22.82
N LEU A 256 -8.91 17.47 -23.18
CA LEU A 256 -10.03 17.00 -22.35
C LEU A 256 -9.73 15.74 -21.53
N THR A 257 -8.46 15.32 -21.42
CA THR A 257 -8.03 14.13 -20.68
C THR A 257 -8.53 14.08 -19.22
N HIS A 258 -8.71 15.24 -18.60
CA HIS A 258 -9.13 15.38 -17.21
C HIS A 258 -10.59 14.92 -16.97
N ILE A 259 -11.44 14.89 -18.00
CA ILE A 259 -12.83 14.40 -17.92
C ILE A 259 -12.87 12.87 -17.82
N MET A 260 -11.89 12.19 -18.43
CA MET A 260 -11.79 10.72 -18.45
C MET A 260 -11.09 10.13 -17.22
N ALA A 261 -10.36 10.95 -16.45
CA ALA A 261 -9.83 10.55 -15.16
C ALA A 261 -10.95 10.58 -14.10
N VAL A 262 -10.68 10.10 -12.88
CA VAL A 262 -11.58 10.36 -11.74
C VAL A 262 -11.69 11.89 -11.61
N SER A 263 -12.78 12.45 -12.14
CA SER A 263 -12.98 13.89 -12.26
C SER A 263 -13.88 14.39 -11.13
N GLY A 264 -13.86 15.70 -10.87
CA GLY A 264 -14.73 16.30 -9.86
C GLY A 264 -16.23 16.02 -10.09
N PHE A 265 -16.63 15.75 -11.34
CA PHE A 265 -17.99 15.38 -11.71
C PHE A 265 -18.44 14.07 -11.04
N ASN A 266 -17.56 13.08 -10.95
CA ASN A 266 -17.83 11.78 -10.31
C ASN A 266 -18.11 11.95 -8.81
N VAL A 267 -17.48 12.95 -8.17
CA VAL A 267 -17.70 13.31 -6.76
C VAL A 267 -19.03 14.04 -6.60
N SER A 268 -19.39 14.93 -7.54
CA SER A 268 -20.66 15.67 -7.51
C SER A 268 -21.89 14.75 -7.60
N ILE A 269 -21.85 13.68 -8.40
CA ILE A 269 -22.98 12.72 -8.51
C ILE A 269 -23.24 11.98 -7.18
N LEU A 270 -22.21 11.74 -6.37
CA LEU A 270 -22.35 11.05 -5.07
C LEU A 270 -22.71 11.99 -3.92
N ALA A 271 -22.50 13.30 -4.09
CA ALA A 271 -22.71 14.31 -3.05
C ALA A 271 -24.11 14.97 -3.09
N VAL A 272 -24.92 14.65 -4.10
CA VAL A 272 -26.30 15.16 -4.30
C VAL A 272 -27.33 14.10 -3.91
#